data_AF-A0ABC9YVU7-F1
#
_entry.id   AF-A0ABC9YVU7-F1
#
_cell.length_a   1.000
_cell.length_b   1.000
_cell.length_c   1.000
_cell.angle_alpha   90.00
_cell.angle_beta   90.00
_cell.angle_gamma   90.00
#
_symmetry.space_group_name_H-M   'P 1'
#
loop_
_entity.id
_entity.type
_entity.pdbx_description
1 polymer ?
#
loop_
_entity_poly.entity_id
_entity_poly.type
_entity_poly.pdbx_seq_one_letter_code
_entity_poly.pdbx_strand_id
1 'polypeptide(L)'
;MSVRNSLRGRALRAACVLAGGALVLTACSNNTESSGPAVAKIDVAKVDTIAAKVPADIKSSGKLIVGVNVPYQPNEYRDPSSGKIVGFDVDLMDAVAKVMGLNADYKEADFEKIIPSIEAGTFNVGMS
;
A
#
# COMPACT_ATOMS: atom_id res chain seq x y z
N MET A 1 -25.97 -50.46 25.31
CA MET A 1 -25.84 -49.81 23.98
C MET A 1 -25.50 -48.30 24.02
N SER A 2 -25.62 -47.58 25.14
CA SER A 2 -25.58 -46.09 25.18
C SER A 2 -24.19 -45.43 25.22
N VAL A 3 -23.18 -46.08 25.84
CA VAL A 3 -21.85 -45.47 26.08
C VAL A 3 -20.98 -45.36 24.82
N ARG A 4 -21.16 -46.27 23.84
CA ARG A 4 -20.35 -46.28 22.60
C ARG A 4 -20.72 -45.16 21.63
N ASN A 5 -21.93 -44.59 21.74
CA ASN A 5 -22.42 -43.52 20.88
C ASN A 5 -21.97 -42.13 21.35
N SER A 6 -21.83 -41.94 22.68
CA SER A 6 -21.35 -40.68 23.26
C SER A 6 -19.85 -40.45 23.03
N LEU A 7 -19.04 -41.51 23.02
CA LEU A 7 -17.62 -41.46 22.71
C LEU A 7 -17.35 -41.12 21.23
N ARG A 8 -18.15 -41.68 20.31
CA ARG A 8 -18.09 -41.37 18.88
C ARG A 8 -18.49 -39.93 18.57
N GLY A 9 -19.52 -39.41 19.24
CA GLY A 9 -19.95 -38.01 19.10
C GLY A 9 -18.94 -37.00 19.66
N ARG A 10 -18.24 -37.34 20.76
CA ARG A 10 -17.17 -36.51 21.32
C ARG A 10 -15.91 -36.53 20.45
N ALA A 11 -15.54 -37.68 19.89
CA ALA A 11 -14.43 -37.79 18.95
C ALA A 11 -14.69 -37.01 17.65
N LEU A 12 -15.90 -37.07 17.11
CA LEU A 12 -16.28 -36.35 15.89
C LEU A 12 -16.31 -34.82 16.10
N ARG A 13 -16.79 -34.35 17.26
CA ARG A 13 -16.75 -32.93 17.63
C ARG A 13 -15.33 -32.41 17.85
N ALA A 14 -14.46 -33.20 18.48
CA ALA A 14 -13.05 -32.85 18.65
C ALA A 14 -12.31 -32.77 17.30
N ALA A 15 -12.60 -33.68 16.37
CA ALA A 15 -12.03 -33.66 15.03
C ALA A 15 -12.45 -32.41 14.23
N CYS A 16 -13.70 -31.98 14.32
CA CYS A 16 -14.18 -30.77 13.65
C CYS A 16 -13.57 -29.47 14.23
N VAL A 17 -13.37 -29.39 15.55
CA VAL A 17 -12.73 -28.22 16.20
C VAL A 17 -11.24 -28.14 15.83
N LEU A 18 -10.55 -29.28 15.75
CA LEU A 18 -9.15 -29.33 15.32
C LEU A 18 -8.99 -28.98 13.83
N ALA A 19 -9.87 -29.48 12.96
CA ALA A 19 -9.84 -29.15 11.54
C ALA A 19 -10.20 -27.68 11.26
N GLY A 20 -11.17 -27.12 12.00
CA GLY A 20 -11.52 -25.70 11.91
C GLY A 20 -10.42 -24.77 12.44
N GLY A 21 -9.72 -25.16 13.51
CA GLY A 21 -8.62 -24.38 14.08
C GLY A 21 -7.41 -24.29 13.15
N ALA A 22 -7.09 -25.36 12.41
CA ALA A 22 -5.95 -25.39 11.49
C ALA A 22 -6.11 -24.45 10.28
N LEU A 23 -7.34 -24.19 9.84
CA LEU A 23 -7.64 -23.30 8.71
C LEU A 23 -7.48 -21.80 9.04
N VAL A 24 -7.40 -21.44 10.33
CA VAL A 24 -7.29 -20.03 10.78
C VAL A 24 -5.84 -19.53 10.75
N LEU A 25 -4.84 -20.42 10.71
CA LEU A 25 -3.42 -20.03 10.77
C LEU A 25 -2.77 -19.69 9.42
N THR A 26 -3.42 -19.95 8.28
CA THR A 26 -2.88 -19.64 6.94
C THR A 26 -3.32 -18.28 6.38
N ALA A 27 -3.97 -17.42 7.18
CA ALA A 27 -4.45 -16.11 6.73
C ALA A 27 -3.46 -14.95 6.91
N CYS A 28 -2.29 -15.16 7.52
CA CYS A 28 -1.28 -14.11 7.65
C CYS A 28 -0.38 -14.10 6.39
N SER A 29 -0.77 -13.35 5.35
CA SER A 29 0.19 -12.89 4.35
C SER A 29 1.10 -11.87 5.02
N ASN A 30 2.29 -12.29 5.45
CA ASN A 30 3.30 -11.39 5.98
C ASN A 30 4.16 -10.93 4.80
N ASN A 31 3.88 -9.74 4.26
CA ASN A 31 4.59 -9.16 3.11
C ASN A 31 5.97 -8.63 3.54
N THR A 32 6.83 -9.51 4.05
CA THR A 32 8.23 -9.19 4.39
C THR A 32 9.14 -9.74 3.31
N GLU A 33 9.41 -8.92 2.30
CA GLU A 33 10.44 -9.20 1.30
C GLU A 33 11.78 -8.64 1.80
N SER A 34 12.83 -9.46 1.75
CA SER A 34 14.19 -9.01 2.04
C SER A 34 14.56 -7.93 1.02
N SER A 35 14.93 -6.73 1.50
CA SER A 35 15.34 -5.64 0.63
C SER A 35 16.44 -6.12 -0.31
N GLY A 36 16.11 -6.24 -1.60
CA GLY A 36 17.06 -6.58 -2.64
C GLY A 36 18.19 -5.54 -2.75
N PRO A 37 19.14 -5.71 -3.67
CA PRO A 37 20.23 -4.76 -3.86
C PRO A 37 19.71 -3.32 -4.00
N ALA A 38 20.35 -2.37 -3.33
CA ALA A 38 19.98 -0.96 -3.42
C ALA A 38 20.03 -0.51 -4.89
N VAL A 39 18.88 -0.09 -5.41
CA VAL A 39 18.78 0.48 -6.76
C VAL A 39 19.16 1.95 -6.69
N ALA A 40 20.06 2.39 -7.57
CA ALA A 40 20.45 3.79 -7.62
C ALA A 40 19.26 4.67 -8.02
N LYS A 41 18.96 5.70 -7.24
CA LYS A 41 17.92 6.68 -7.60
C LYS A 41 18.33 7.41 -8.88
N ILE A 42 17.43 7.46 -9.85
CA ILE A 42 17.63 8.17 -11.11
C ILE A 42 17.31 9.65 -10.90
N ASP A 43 18.24 10.52 -11.32
CA ASP A 43 17.98 11.95 -11.31
C ASP A 43 17.13 12.34 -12.53
N VAL A 44 15.87 12.68 -12.28
CA VAL A 44 14.91 13.08 -13.32
C VAL A 44 14.82 14.61 -13.38
N ALA A 45 14.81 15.20 -14.58
CA ALA A 45 14.66 16.65 -14.73
C ALA A 45 13.20 17.05 -14.98
N LYS A 46 12.85 18.28 -14.61
CA LYS A 46 11.58 18.92 -15.01
C LYS A 46 11.49 18.99 -16.53
N VAL A 47 10.30 18.74 -17.07
CA VAL A 47 10.00 18.89 -18.50
C VAL A 47 8.99 20.02 -18.66
N ASP A 48 9.43 21.15 -19.23
CA ASP A 48 8.62 22.37 -19.29
C ASP A 48 7.29 22.20 -20.02
N THR A 49 7.23 21.38 -21.07
CA THR A 49 5.99 21.10 -21.82
C THR A 49 4.96 20.31 -21.01
N ILE A 50 5.40 19.46 -20.07
CA ILE A 50 4.54 18.71 -19.16
C ILE A 50 4.15 19.60 -17.98
N ALA A 51 5.10 20.32 -17.38
CA ALA A 51 4.85 21.27 -16.31
C ALA A 51 3.86 22.39 -16.71
N ALA A 52 3.81 22.75 -17.99
CA ALA A 52 2.84 23.71 -18.53
C ALA A 52 1.40 23.17 -18.58
N LYS A 53 1.20 21.85 -18.55
CA LYS A 53 -0.12 21.20 -18.57
C LYS A 53 -0.72 20.98 -17.19
N VAL A 54 0.05 21.20 -16.12
CA VAL A 54 -0.42 21.06 -14.74
C VAL A 54 -1.51 22.12 -14.47
N PRO A 55 -2.67 21.74 -13.92
CA PRO A 55 -3.71 22.69 -13.48
C PRO A 55 -3.16 23.79 -12.56
N ALA A 56 -3.71 25.00 -12.67
CA ALA A 56 -3.15 26.19 -12.03
C ALA A 56 -3.13 26.10 -10.49
N ASP A 57 -4.18 25.54 -9.90
CA ASP A 57 -4.31 25.28 -8.47
C ASP A 57 -3.22 24.32 -7.97
N ILE A 58 -3.02 23.17 -8.64
CA ILE A 58 -1.97 22.21 -8.31
C ILE A 58 -0.58 22.84 -8.47
N LYS A 59 -0.36 23.54 -9.59
CA LYS A 59 0.89 24.23 -9.88
C LYS A 59 1.23 25.28 -8.81
N SER A 60 0.24 26.02 -8.34
CA SER A 60 0.42 27.04 -7.29
C SER A 60 0.81 26.44 -5.95
N SER A 61 0.34 25.23 -5.63
CA SER A 61 0.70 24.53 -4.39
C SER A 61 2.16 24.04 -4.39
N GLY A 62 2.74 23.82 -5.58
CA GLY A 62 4.06 23.21 -5.76
C GLY A 62 4.10 21.72 -5.40
N LYS A 63 2.94 21.09 -5.20
CA LYS A 63 2.80 19.71 -4.71
C LYS A 63 1.86 18.89 -5.58
N LEU A 64 2.16 17.61 -5.70
CA LEU A 64 1.23 16.58 -6.18
C LEU A 64 0.79 15.77 -4.95
N ILE A 65 -0.46 15.90 -4.52
CA ILE A 65 -0.97 15.17 -3.36
C ILE A 65 -1.32 13.73 -3.80
N VAL A 66 -0.58 12.75 -3.29
CA VAL A 66 -0.68 11.33 -3.67
C VAL A 66 -1.31 10.53 -2.54
N GLY A 67 -2.47 9.93 -2.76
CA GLY A 67 -3.08 8.98 -1.82
C GLY A 67 -2.41 7.61 -1.92
N VAL A 68 -2.00 7.03 -0.78
CA VAL A 68 -1.28 5.74 -0.70
C VAL A 68 -1.84 4.84 0.40
N ASN A 69 -1.80 3.52 0.22
CA ASN A 69 -2.15 2.55 1.27
C ASN A 69 -0.92 1.73 1.66
N VAL A 70 -0.34 2.02 2.82
CA VAL A 70 0.80 1.27 3.37
C VAL A 70 0.34 0.26 4.42
N PRO A 71 1.06 -0.86 4.65
CA PRO A 71 2.29 -1.28 3.97
C PRO A 71 2.04 -2.24 2.80
N TYR A 72 2.69 -1.98 1.67
CA TYR A 72 2.71 -2.87 0.52
C TYR A 72 4.11 -2.99 -0.09
N GLN A 73 4.95 -3.85 0.49
CA GLN A 73 6.30 -4.10 -0.04
C GLN A 73 6.25 -4.87 -1.37
N PRO A 74 7.11 -4.54 -2.35
CA PRO A 74 8.16 -3.51 -2.34
C PRO A 74 7.72 -2.13 -2.88
N ASN A 75 6.42 -1.93 -3.10
CA ASN A 75 5.86 -0.79 -3.83
C ASN A 75 5.80 0.49 -2.98
N GLU A 76 5.13 0.45 -1.82
CA GLU A 76 5.01 1.57 -0.89
C GLU A 76 4.90 1.05 0.55
N TYR A 77 5.90 1.36 1.37
CA TYR A 77 5.97 0.91 2.74
C TYR A 77 6.78 1.88 3.58
N ARG A 78 6.61 1.81 4.89
CA ARG A 78 7.36 2.65 5.81
C ARG A 78 8.74 2.05 6.04
N ASP A 79 9.79 2.76 5.66
CA ASP A 79 11.16 2.41 6.04
C ASP A 79 11.27 2.48 7.58
N PRO A 80 11.61 1.38 8.27
CA PRO A 80 11.71 1.37 9.72
C PRO A 80 12.83 2.29 10.25
N SER A 81 13.84 2.62 9.44
CA SER A 81 14.96 3.45 9.87
C SER A 81 14.63 4.94 9.85
N SER A 82 14.02 5.42 8.75
CA SER A 82 13.69 6.84 8.57
C SER A 82 12.25 7.19 8.91
N GLY A 83 11.35 6.20 8.98
CA GLY A 83 9.91 6.41 9.08
C GLY A 83 9.29 7.06 7.83
N LYS A 84 10.00 7.14 6.71
CA LYS A 84 9.45 7.66 5.45
C LYS A 84 8.74 6.55 4.70
N ILE A 85 7.72 6.91 3.92
CA ILE A 85 7.14 6.00 2.93
C ILE A 85 8.15 5.92 1.78
N VAL A 86 8.55 4.70 1.42
CA VAL A 86 9.54 4.37 0.38
C VAL A 86 9.05 3.19 -0.45
N GLY A 87 9.69 2.94 -1.59
CA GLY A 87 9.43 1.79 -2.43
C GLY A 87 9.38 2.18 -3.91
N PHE A 88 9.10 1.21 -4.78
CA PHE A 88 9.09 1.41 -6.22
C PHE A 88 8.09 2.49 -6.65
N ASP A 89 6.87 2.45 -6.12
CA ASP A 89 5.80 3.37 -6.49
C ASP A 89 6.11 4.80 -5.99
N VAL A 90 6.74 4.90 -4.82
CA VAL A 90 7.24 6.18 -4.29
C VAL A 90 8.30 6.78 -5.22
N ASP A 91 9.33 6.00 -5.60
CA ASP A 91 10.38 6.49 -6.49
C ASP A 91 9.82 6.90 -7.87
N LEU A 92 8.82 6.16 -8.37
CA LEU A 92 8.11 6.48 -9.60
C LEU A 92 7.32 7.79 -9.48
N MET A 93 6.59 8.00 -8.39
CA MET A 93 5.83 9.25 -8.19
C MET A 93 6.67 10.46 -7.88
N ASP A 94 7.81 10.30 -7.20
CA ASP A 94 8.79 11.36 -7.07
C ASP A 94 9.31 11.80 -8.46
N ALA A 95 9.61 10.83 -9.35
CA ALA A 95 10.03 11.12 -10.72
C ALA A 95 8.92 11.82 -11.53
N VAL A 96 7.69 11.34 -11.47
CA VAL A 96 6.54 11.94 -12.17
C VAL A 96 6.27 13.37 -11.67
N ALA A 97 6.26 13.59 -10.36
CA ALA A 97 6.12 14.92 -9.78
C ALA A 97 7.23 15.86 -10.26
N LYS A 98 8.48 15.37 -10.29
CA LYS A 98 9.64 16.16 -10.73
C LYS A 98 9.55 16.58 -12.20
N VAL A 99 9.09 15.69 -13.09
CA VAL A 99 8.80 16.03 -14.51
C VAL A 99 7.78 17.16 -14.62
N MET A 100 6.77 17.17 -13.75
CA MET A 100 5.75 18.22 -13.64
C MET A 100 6.26 19.51 -12.96
N GLY A 101 7.45 19.50 -12.38
CA GLY A 101 7.98 20.61 -11.58
C GLY A 101 7.31 20.75 -10.21
N LEU A 102 6.82 19.65 -9.65
CA LEU A 102 6.16 19.54 -8.35
C LEU A 102 6.96 18.62 -7.42
N ASN A 103 6.61 18.61 -6.13
CA ASN A 103 7.04 17.58 -5.18
C ASN A 103 5.88 16.65 -4.85
N ALA A 104 6.10 15.34 -4.76
CA ALA A 104 5.08 14.43 -4.26
C ALA A 104 4.85 14.66 -2.75
N ASP A 105 3.58 14.74 -2.34
CA ASP A 105 3.15 14.82 -0.95
C ASP A 105 2.22 13.65 -0.64
N TYR A 106 2.79 12.60 -0.05
CA TYR A 106 2.09 11.34 0.21
C TYR A 106 1.13 11.46 1.40
N LYS A 107 -0.11 11.01 1.21
CA LYS A 107 -1.17 10.94 2.21
C LYS A 107 -1.64 9.51 2.35
N GLU A 108 -1.44 8.97 3.53
CA GLU A 108 -1.89 7.62 3.87
C GLU A 108 -3.42 7.58 3.99
N ALA A 109 -4.03 6.59 3.36
CA ALA A 109 -5.45 6.29 3.44
C ALA A 109 -5.70 4.79 3.29
N ASP A 110 -6.86 4.32 3.77
CA ASP A 110 -7.35 2.99 3.40
C ASP A 110 -7.60 2.94 1.90
N PHE A 111 -7.29 1.82 1.24
CA PHE A 111 -7.42 1.66 -0.22
C PHE A 111 -8.80 2.11 -0.75
N GLU A 112 -9.88 1.72 -0.07
CA GLU A 112 -11.25 2.07 -0.43
C GLU A 112 -11.57 3.57 -0.37
N LYS A 113 -10.76 4.36 0.36
CA LYS A 113 -10.94 5.81 0.51
C LYS A 113 -10.19 6.64 -0.53
N ILE A 114 -9.29 6.02 -1.31
CA ILE A 114 -8.46 6.75 -2.28
C ILE A 114 -9.34 7.39 -3.36
N ILE A 115 -10.24 6.62 -4.00
CA ILE A 115 -11.13 7.16 -5.04
C ILE A 115 -12.05 8.25 -4.49
N PRO A 116 -12.79 8.05 -3.37
CA PRO A 116 -13.59 9.12 -2.77
C PRO A 116 -12.79 10.38 -2.43
N SER A 117 -11.53 10.25 -2.03
CA SER A 117 -10.65 11.39 -1.72
C SER A 117 -10.23 12.17 -2.97
N ILE A 118 -10.05 11.48 -4.11
CA ILE A 118 -9.83 12.13 -5.40
C ILE A 118 -11.10 12.87 -5.84
N GLU A 119 -12.27 12.26 -5.72
CA GLU A 119 -13.56 12.88 -6.05
C GLU A 119 -13.84 14.11 -5.16
N ALA A 120 -13.47 14.05 -3.89
CA ALA A 120 -13.54 15.16 -2.95
C ALA A 120 -12.47 16.24 -3.18
N GLY A 121 -11.49 16.00 -4.07
CA GLY A 121 -10.39 16.91 -4.38
C GLY A 121 -9.31 17.01 -3.30
N THR A 122 -9.31 16.12 -2.31
CA THR A 122 -8.27 16.11 -1.26
C THR A 122 -6.99 15.44 -1.74
N PHE A 123 -7.08 14.49 -2.68
CA PHE A 123 -5.94 13.90 -3.40
C PHE A 123 -5.97 14.29 -4.88
N ASN A 124 -4.80 14.41 -5.50
CA ASN A 124 -4.69 14.64 -6.94
C ASN A 124 -4.59 13.32 -7.72
N VAL A 125 -3.99 12.28 -7.11
CA VAL A 125 -3.78 10.98 -7.72
C VAL A 125 -3.73 9.90 -6.62
N GLY A 126 -4.14 8.68 -6.96
CA GLY A 126 -4.01 7.50 -6.12
C GLY A 126 -2.89 6.60 -6.64
N MET A 127 -2.13 6.01 -5.72
CA MET A 127 -1.03 5.09 -5.99
C MET A 127 -1.02 4.03 -4.89
N SER A 128 -1.47 2.82 -5.21
CA SER A 128 -1.60 1.70 -4.28
C SER A 128 -1.83 0.39 -5.02
#